data_AF-A0A4Y2WD05-F1
#
_entry.id   AF-A0A4Y2WD05-F1
#
_cell.length_a   1.000
_cell.length_b   1.000
_cell.length_c   1.000
_cell.angle_alpha   90.00
_cell.angle_beta   90.00
_cell.angle_gamma   90.00
#
_symmetry.space_group_name_H-M   'P 1'
#
loop_
_entity.id
_entity.type
_entity.pdbx_description
1 polymer ?
#
loop_
_entity_poly.entity_id
_entity_poly.type
_entity_poly.pdbx_seq_one_letter_code
_entity_poly.pdbx_strand_id
1 'polypeptide(L)'
;APEIILGLPFREAIDMWSLGCVIAELFLGWPLYPGSSEYDQIRYISQTQGLPAEHMLNNATKTNRFFYRESDTNYPFWRLKTPEEHEAETNIKSKEARKYIFNCLDDMAQ
;
A
#
# COMPACT_ATOMS: atom_id res chain seq x y z
N ALA A 1 3.22 8.27 -2.85
CA ALA A 1 4.35 7.48 -2.35
C ALA A 1 3.99 6.86 -1.00
N PRO A 2 4.47 5.65 -0.65
CA PRO A 2 4.14 4.96 0.60
C PRO A 2 4.42 5.77 1.87
N GLU A 3 5.51 6.54 1.89
CA GLU A 3 5.91 7.40 3.01
C GLU A 3 4.87 8.46 3.35
N ILE A 4 4.15 8.99 2.37
CA ILE A 4 3.05 9.94 2.59
C ILE A 4 1.86 9.24 3.25
N ILE A 5 1.49 8.06 2.75
CA ILE A 5 0.36 7.29 3.26
C ILE A 5 0.63 6.86 4.71
N LEU A 6 1.86 6.42 4.99
CA LEU A 6 2.32 6.00 6.31
C LEU A 6 2.58 7.18 7.27
N GLY A 7 2.66 8.42 6.77
CA GLY A 7 2.90 9.60 7.60
C GLY A 7 4.34 9.68 8.12
N LEU A 8 5.30 9.39 7.24
CA LEU A 8 6.74 9.58 7.45
C LEU A 8 7.18 10.96 6.92
N PRO A 9 8.32 11.50 7.40
CA PRO A 9 8.98 12.62 6.75
C PRO A 9 9.28 12.27 5.29
N PHE A 10 8.97 13.19 4.39
CA PHE A 10 9.15 13.01 2.96
C PHE A 10 10.01 14.12 2.35
N ARG A 11 10.48 13.87 1.13
CA ARG A 11 11.32 14.77 0.33
C ARG A 11 10.86 14.71 -1.13
N GLU A 12 11.62 15.31 -2.03
CA GLU A 12 11.39 15.32 -3.49
C GLU A 12 11.33 13.91 -4.09
N ALA A 13 11.81 12.87 -3.39
CA ALA A 13 11.73 11.48 -3.83
C ALA A 13 10.28 10.98 -4.07
N ILE A 14 9.27 11.63 -3.45
CA ILE A 14 7.86 11.31 -3.71
C ILE A 14 7.45 11.55 -5.17
N ASP A 15 8.15 12.46 -5.85
CA ASP A 15 7.89 12.77 -7.26
C ASP A 15 8.34 11.62 -8.15
N MET A 16 9.44 10.94 -7.80
CA MET A 16 9.90 9.75 -8.53
C MET A 16 8.92 8.57 -8.40
N TRP A 17 8.29 8.42 -7.23
CA TRP A 17 7.19 7.46 -7.07
C TRP A 17 6.01 7.80 -7.99
N SER A 18 5.59 9.07 -7.97
CA SER A 18 4.45 9.55 -8.77
C SER A 18 4.73 9.40 -10.27
N LEU A 19 5.95 9.73 -10.71
CA LEU A 19 6.41 9.50 -12.08
C LEU A 19 6.33 8.02 -12.48
N GLY A 20 6.75 7.11 -11.62
CA GLY A 20 6.63 5.66 -11.85
C GLY A 20 5.18 5.22 -12.06
N CYS A 21 4.26 5.69 -11.22
CA CYS A 21 2.83 5.42 -11.38
C CYS A 21 2.28 5.99 -12.70
N VAL A 22 2.66 7.20 -13.09
CA VAL A 22 2.23 7.83 -14.35
C VAL A 22 2.75 7.05 -15.56
N ILE A 23 4.02 6.66 -15.58
CA ILE A 23 4.59 5.86 -16.67
C ILE A 23 3.89 4.50 -16.77
N ALA A 24 3.65 3.84 -15.64
CA ALA A 24 2.91 2.58 -15.61
C ALA A 24 1.47 2.75 -16.11
N GLU A 25 0.80 3.83 -15.73
CA GLU A 25 -0.56 4.14 -16.21
C GLU A 25 -0.60 4.37 -17.73
N LEU A 26 0.38 5.08 -18.28
CA LEU A 26 0.51 5.28 -19.73
C LEU A 26 0.72 3.95 -20.47
N PHE A 27 1.49 3.03 -19.87
CA PHE A 27 1.71 1.70 -20.43
C PHE A 27 0.45 0.82 -20.37
N LEU A 28 -0.26 0.83 -19.24
CA LEU A 28 -1.44 -0.02 -18.99
C LEU A 28 -2.75 0.54 -19.58
N GLY A 29 -2.80 1.85 -19.84
CA GLY A 29 -4.04 2.58 -20.15
C GLY A 29 -5.04 2.64 -18.98
N TRP A 30 -4.59 2.31 -17.76
CA TRP A 30 -5.36 2.35 -16.51
C TRP A 30 -4.40 2.60 -15.33
N PRO A 31 -4.80 3.32 -14.27
CA PRO A 31 -3.91 3.58 -13.14
C PRO A 31 -3.39 2.27 -12.52
N LEU A 32 -2.08 2.21 -12.24
CA LEU A 32 -1.44 1.03 -11.63
C LEU A 32 -2.03 0.72 -10.24
N TYR A 33 -2.24 1.76 -9.44
CA TYR A 33 -2.81 1.66 -8.08
C TYR A 33 -3.98 2.64 -7.91
N PRO A 34 -5.19 2.29 -8.37
CA PRO A 34 -6.39 3.12 -8.31
C PRO A 34 -7.09 3.05 -6.93
N GLY A 35 -6.38 3.34 -5.84
CA GLY A 35 -6.94 3.28 -4.49
C GLY A 35 -8.04 4.32 -4.26
N SER A 36 -9.20 3.88 -3.76
CA SER A 36 -10.31 4.79 -3.40
C SER A 36 -10.18 5.36 -1.98
N SER A 37 -9.24 4.83 -1.19
CA SER A 37 -8.92 5.23 0.18
C SER A 37 -7.42 5.07 0.44
N GLU A 38 -6.89 5.71 1.50
CA GLU A 38 -5.49 5.49 1.93
C GLU A 38 -5.20 3.99 2.16
N TYR A 39 -6.18 3.26 2.71
CA TYR A 39 -6.07 1.81 2.94
C TYR A 39 -6.02 1.01 1.63
N ASP A 40 -6.92 1.26 0.69
CA ASP A 40 -6.89 0.58 -0.62
C ASP A 40 -5.58 0.86 -1.35
N GLN A 41 -5.09 2.10 -1.28
CA GLN A 41 -3.84 2.50 -1.90
C GLN A 41 -2.66 1.69 -1.36
N ILE A 42 -2.49 1.60 -0.03
CA ILE A 42 -1.38 0.85 0.56
C ILE A 42 -1.57 -0.67 0.39
N ARG A 43 -2.82 -1.16 0.36
CA ARG A 43 -3.15 -2.57 0.11
C ARG A 43 -2.72 -2.98 -1.30
N TYR A 44 -3.05 -2.18 -2.31
CA TYR A 44 -2.67 -2.48 -3.70
C TYR A 44 -1.16 -2.47 -3.89
N ILE A 45 -0.46 -1.47 -3.33
CA ILE A 45 1.00 -1.40 -3.35
C ILE A 45 1.58 -2.65 -2.68
N SER A 46 1.09 -3.01 -1.50
CA SER A 46 1.62 -4.14 -0.72
C SER A 46 1.40 -5.49 -1.40
N GLN A 47 0.30 -5.65 -2.14
CA GLN A 47 0.02 -6.89 -2.88
C GLN A 47 0.93 -7.09 -4.08
N THR A 48 1.35 -6.01 -4.75
CA THR A 48 2.21 -6.09 -5.94
C THR A 48 3.69 -5.94 -5.62
N GLN A 49 4.07 -5.27 -4.54
CA GLN A 49 5.48 -4.97 -4.22
C GLN A 49 5.94 -5.53 -2.86
N GLY A 50 5.07 -6.22 -2.12
CA GLY A 50 5.32 -6.62 -0.75
C GLY A 50 5.09 -5.50 0.26
N LEU A 51 5.11 -5.83 1.55
CA LEU A 51 4.89 -4.85 2.61
C LEU A 51 6.01 -3.81 2.65
N PRO A 52 5.72 -2.56 3.06
CA PRO A 52 6.77 -1.60 3.36
C PRO A 52 7.77 -2.17 4.37
N ALA A 53 9.03 -1.75 4.25
CA ALA A 53 10.09 -2.24 5.13
C ALA A 53 9.75 -2.00 6.61
N GLU A 54 10.18 -2.93 7.48
CA GLU A 54 9.79 -2.92 8.90
C GLU A 54 10.16 -1.61 9.61
N HIS A 55 11.33 -1.04 9.30
CA HIS A 55 11.76 0.24 9.85
C HIS A 55 10.84 1.40 9.44
N MET A 56 10.23 1.36 8.26
CA MET A 56 9.24 2.37 7.85
C MET A 56 7.98 2.23 8.70
N LEU A 57 7.47 1.00 8.84
CA LEU A 57 6.26 0.71 9.63
C LEU A 57 6.46 1.07 11.12
N ASN A 58 7.64 0.80 11.68
CA ASN A 58 7.96 1.13 13.07
C ASN A 58 8.04 2.64 13.36
N ASN A 59 8.45 3.46 12.38
CA ASN A 59 8.63 4.90 12.56
C ASN A 59 7.46 5.75 12.04
N ALA A 60 6.54 5.14 11.31
CA ALA A 60 5.43 5.82 10.67
C ALA A 60 4.30 6.16 11.63
N THR A 61 3.78 7.38 11.54
CA THR A 61 2.74 7.88 12.45
C THR A 61 1.36 7.29 12.18
N LYS A 62 1.10 6.80 10.96
CA LYS A 62 -0.18 6.23 10.53
C LYS A 62 -0.19 4.70 10.43
N THR A 63 0.88 4.00 10.78
CA THR A 63 0.99 2.53 10.61
C THR A 63 -0.21 1.77 11.17
N ASN A 64 -0.60 2.09 12.41
CA ASN A 64 -1.70 1.38 13.10
C ASN A 64 -3.08 1.58 12.44
N ARG A 65 -3.22 2.51 11.48
CA ARG A 65 -4.47 2.68 10.70
C ARG A 65 -4.65 1.58 9.65
N PHE A 66 -3.54 1.00 9.18
CA PHE A 66 -3.54 0.06 8.05
C PHE A 66 -2.94 -1.30 8.39
N PHE A 67 -2.11 -1.39 9.43
CA PHE A 67 -1.40 -2.59 9.84
C PHE A 67 -1.71 -2.94 11.30
N TYR A 68 -1.65 -4.22 11.61
CA TYR A 68 -1.58 -4.74 12.98
C TYR A 68 -0.18 -5.25 13.26
N ARG A 69 0.24 -5.09 14.51
CA ARG A 69 1.46 -5.71 15.03
C ARG A 69 1.06 -7.03 15.68
N GLU A 70 1.39 -8.13 15.03
CA GLU A 70 1.17 -9.47 15.56
C GLU A 70 2.22 -9.71 16.65
N SER A 71 1.80 -9.81 17.90
CA SER A 71 2.67 -10.01 19.06
C SER A 71 2.58 -11.40 19.68
N ASP A 72 1.67 -12.25 19.20
CA ASP A 72 1.40 -13.58 19.76
C ASP A 72 2.52 -14.60 19.44
N THR A 73 3.51 -14.21 18.65
CA THR A 73 4.68 -15.03 18.32
C THR A 73 5.95 -14.46 18.97
N ASN A 74 6.98 -15.29 19.15
CA ASN A 74 8.28 -14.86 19.69
C ASN A 74 8.97 -13.77 18.85
N TYR A 75 8.48 -13.48 17.64
CA TYR A 75 9.04 -12.50 16.72
C TYR A 75 7.91 -11.59 16.23
N PRO A 76 7.68 -10.43 16.88
CA PRO A 76 6.58 -9.57 16.51
C PRO A 76 6.77 -9.06 15.08
N PHE A 77 5.72 -9.13 14.27
CA PHE A 77 5.77 -8.70 12.88
C PHE A 77 4.56 -7.84 12.50
N TRP A 78 4.72 -7.02 11.48
CA TRP A 78 3.62 -6.23 10.94
C TRP A 78 2.85 -7.01 9.88
N ARG A 79 1.53 -7.02 10.00
CA ARG A 79 0.60 -7.56 8.99
C ARG A 79 -0.35 -6.47 8.55
N LEU A 80 -0.64 -6.41 7.25
CA LEU A 80 -1.70 -5.54 6.73
C LEU A 80 -3.05 -6.02 7.26
N LYS A 81 -3.90 -5.10 7.73
CA LYS A 81 -5.28 -5.41 8.11
C LYS A 81 -6.03 -6.03 6.94
N THR A 82 -6.93 -6.97 7.18
CA THR A 82 -7.86 -7.43 6.14
C THR A 82 -8.88 -6.34 5.82
N PRO A 83 -9.53 -6.37 4.65
CA PRO A 83 -10.59 -5.43 4.31
C PRO A 83 -11.70 -5.38 5.37
N GLU A 84 -12.06 -6.53 5.95
CA GLU A 84 -13.08 -6.67 6.98
C GLU A 84 -12.65 -6.05 8.30
N GLU A 85 -11.40 -6.27 8.73
CA GLU A 85 -10.81 -5.65 9.92
C GLU A 85 -10.80 -4.12 9.80
N HIS A 86 -10.40 -3.60 8.64
CA HIS A 86 -10.37 -2.16 8.39
C HIS A 86 -11.78 -1.54 8.31
N GLU A 87 -12.72 -2.23 7.64
CA GLU A 87 -14.12 -1.79 7.54
C GLU A 87 -14.78 -1.75 8.93
N ALA A 88 -14.52 -2.75 9.79
CA ALA A 88 -15.07 -2.79 11.14
C ALA A 88 -14.62 -1.60 12.02
N GLU A 89 -13.37 -1.13 11.85
CA GLU A 89 -12.85 0.00 12.62
C GLU A 89 -13.26 1.38 12.06
N THR A 90 -13.30 1.51 10.73
CA THR A 90 -13.41 2.82 10.08
C THR A 90 -14.77 3.08 9.44
N ASN A 91 -15.59 2.03 9.28
CA ASN A 91 -16.81 2.02 8.46
C ASN A 91 -16.56 2.38 6.98
N ILE A 92 -15.31 2.29 6.51
CA ILE A 92 -14.94 2.51 5.11
C ILE A 92 -14.81 1.15 4.42
N LYS A 93 -15.71 0.90 3.47
CA LYS A 93 -15.70 -0.33 2.68
C LYS A 93 -14.62 -0.28 1.61
N SER A 94 -13.75 -1.29 1.61
CA SER A 94 -12.73 -1.47 0.59
C SER A 94 -13.37 -1.79 -0.77
N LYS A 95 -12.75 -1.32 -1.84
CA LYS A 95 -13.21 -1.61 -3.22
C LYS A 95 -12.09 -2.27 -4.00
N GLU A 96 -12.45 -2.99 -5.06
CA GLU A 96 -11.49 -3.42 -6.07
C GLU A 96 -11.68 -2.55 -7.32
N ALA A 97 -10.74 -1.64 -7.55
CA ALA A 97 -10.77 -0.69 -8.65
C ALA A 97 -9.67 -0.97 -9.70
N ARG A 98 -8.81 -1.97 -9.45
CA ARG A 98 -7.79 -2.36 -10.42
C ARG A 98 -8.41 -3.13 -11.57
N LYS A 99 -8.10 -2.68 -12.78
CA LYS A 99 -8.33 -3.45 -14.00
C LYS A 99 -7.35 -4.62 -14.13
N TYR A 100 -6.12 -4.42 -13.65
CA TYR A 100 -5.03 -5.41 -13.69
C TYR A 100 -4.52 -5.67 -12.27
N ILE A 101 -4.45 -6.94 -11.88
CA ILE A 101 -3.94 -7.36 -10.57
C ILE A 101 -2.66 -8.17 -10.82
N PHE A 102 -1.54 -7.61 -10.40
CA PHE A 102 -0.22 -8.21 -10.54
C PHE A 102 0.29 -8.72 -9.19
N ASN A 103 0.97 -9.87 -9.18
CA ASN A 103 1.64 -10.39 -7.99
C ASN A 103 3.01 -9.73 -7.80
N CYS A 104 3.65 -9.31 -8.90
CA CYS A 104 4.88 -8.54 -8.90
C CYS A 104 4.93 -7.57 -10.09
N LEU A 105 5.85 -6.60 -10.07
CA LEU A 105 5.99 -5.65 -11.18
C LEU A 105 6.47 -6.31 -12.49
N ASP A 106 7.17 -7.45 -12.41
CA ASP A 106 7.63 -8.17 -13.60
C ASP A 106 6.46 -8.78 -14.40
N ASP A 107 5.31 -9.02 -13.76
CA ASP A 107 4.10 -9.51 -14.41
C ASP A 107 3.52 -8.47 -15.40
N MET A 108 3.93 -7.21 -15.32
CA MET A 108 3.46 -6.15 -16.23
C MET A 108 4.02 -6.29 -17.65
N ALA A 109 5.16 -6.98 -17.81
CA ALA A 109 5.85 -7.08 -19.09
C ALA A 109 5.46 -8.33 -19.91
N GLN A 110 4.58 -9.18 -19.39
CA GLN A 110 4.09 -10.40 -20.03
C GLN A 110 2.80 -10.16 -20.81
#